data_AF-A0A6L3MJN7-F1
#
_entry.id   AF-A0A6L3MJN7-F1
#
_cell.length_a   1.000
_cell.length_b   1.000
_cell.length_c   1.000
_cell.angle_alpha   90.00
_cell.angle_beta   90.00
_cell.angle_gamma   90.00
#
_symmetry.space_group_name_H-M   'P 1'
#
loop_
_entity.id
_entity.type
_entity.pdbx_description
1 polymer ?
#
loop_
_entity_poly.entity_id
_entity_poly.type
_entity_poly.pdbx_seq_one_letter_code
_entity_poly.pdbx_strand_id
1 'polypeptide(L)'
;IAQAMGVNITGLSVNEAADRAVEAMTRLCAAVEIPAGLRSFGVPEDAIPAMATEAAGIERLMRNNPRKLSAADIEKIYRAAY
;
A
#
# COMPACT_ATOMS: atom_id res chain seq x y z
N ILE A 1 -10.86 -10.68 -2.32
CA ILE A 1 -9.52 -10.55 -2.96
C ILE A 1 -8.67 -11.79 -2.73
N ALA A 2 -8.30 -12.16 -1.50
CA ALA A 2 -7.48 -13.36 -1.21
C ALA A 2 -7.92 -14.63 -1.95
N GLN A 3 -9.21 -14.99 -1.90
CA GLN A 3 -9.74 -16.16 -2.61
C GLN A 3 -9.54 -16.06 -4.14
N ALA A 4 -9.75 -14.89 -4.74
CA ALA A 4 -9.55 -14.67 -6.17
C ALA A 4 -8.07 -14.73 -6.57
N MET A 5 -7.16 -14.46 -5.62
CA MET A 5 -5.72 -14.66 -5.77
C MET A 5 -5.28 -16.11 -5.53
N GLY A 6 -6.22 -17.05 -5.39
CA GLY A 6 -5.95 -18.48 -5.19
C GLY A 6 -5.59 -18.86 -3.75
N VAL A 7 -5.75 -17.96 -2.77
CA VAL A 7 -5.50 -18.28 -1.36
C VAL A 7 -6.70 -19.00 -0.76
N ASN A 8 -6.44 -20.15 -0.12
CA ASN A 8 -7.46 -20.83 0.69
C ASN A 8 -7.75 -20.02 1.96
N ILE A 9 -9.00 -19.56 2.12
CA ILE A 9 -9.46 -18.77 3.26
C ILE A 9 -10.47 -19.52 4.14
N THR A 10 -10.68 -20.82 3.91
CA THR A 10 -11.62 -21.62 4.70
C THR A 10 -11.19 -21.64 6.17
N GLY A 11 -12.13 -21.31 7.06
CA GLY A 11 -11.89 -21.28 8.51
C GLY A 11 -11.19 -20.03 9.03
N LEU A 12 -10.81 -19.08 8.15
CA LEU A 12 -10.25 -17.79 8.57
C LEU A 12 -11.36 -16.78 8.88
N SER A 13 -11.10 -15.90 9.84
CA SER A 13 -11.87 -14.68 10.04
C SER A 13 -11.68 -13.72 8.85
N VAL A 14 -12.55 -12.72 8.75
CA VAL A 14 -12.48 -11.70 7.70
C VAL A 14 -11.14 -10.93 7.75
N ASN A 15 -10.64 -10.61 8.95
CA ASN A 15 -9.39 -9.89 9.11
C ASN A 15 -8.20 -10.76 8.67
N GLU A 16 -8.16 -12.02 9.09
CA GLU A 16 -7.11 -12.94 8.65
C GLU A 16 -7.14 -13.13 7.13
N ALA A 17 -8.33 -13.26 6.52
CA ALA A 17 -8.46 -13.35 5.07
C ALA A 17 -8.01 -12.05 4.36
N ALA A 18 -8.18 -10.89 4.97
CA ALA A 18 -7.69 -9.61 4.45
C ALA A 18 -6.15 -9.55 4.51
N ASP A 19 -5.53 -9.96 5.62
CA ASP A 19 -4.08 -10.02 5.76
C ASP A 19 -3.47 -10.98 4.72
N ARG A 20 -4.09 -12.15 4.51
CA ARG A 20 -3.68 -13.08 3.44
C ARG A 20 -3.76 -12.48 2.04
N ALA A 21 -4.67 -11.54 1.79
CA ALA A 21 -4.75 -10.84 0.51
C ALA A 21 -3.54 -9.91 0.32
N VAL A 22 -3.14 -9.17 1.37
CA VAL A 22 -1.97 -8.29 1.34
C VAL A 22 -0.70 -9.11 1.12
N GLU A 23 -0.52 -10.21 1.84
CA GLU A 23 0.62 -11.10 1.66
C GLU A 23 0.70 -11.67 0.23
N ALA A 24 -0.43 -12.09 -0.33
CA ALA A 24 -0.49 -12.61 -1.70
C ALA A 24 -0.12 -11.55 -2.73
N MET A 25 -0.53 -10.29 -2.52
CA MET A 25 -0.15 -9.16 -3.36
C MET A 25 1.36 -8.90 -3.31
N THR A 26 1.95 -8.87 -2.12
CA THR A 26 3.39 -8.71 -1.95
C THR A 26 4.18 -9.82 -2.64
N ARG A 27 3.73 -11.08 -2.50
CA ARG A 27 4.35 -12.22 -3.21
C ARG A 27 4.25 -12.08 -4.73
N LEU A 28 3.12 -11.62 -5.24
CA LEU A 28 2.95 -11.39 -6.68
C LEU A 28 3.93 -10.32 -7.18
N CYS A 29 4.02 -9.17 -6.50
CA CYS A 29 4.96 -8.11 -6.88
C CYS A 29 6.41 -8.63 -6.95
N ALA A 30 6.83 -9.42 -5.97
CA ALA A 30 8.16 -10.03 -5.96
C ALA A 30 8.36 -11.03 -7.12
N ALA A 31 7.34 -11.85 -7.43
CA ALA A 31 7.41 -12.84 -8.49
C ALA A 31 7.53 -12.21 -9.90
N VAL A 32 7.04 -10.98 -10.08
CA VAL A 32 7.21 -10.20 -11.32
C VAL A 32 8.31 -9.14 -11.21
N GLU A 33 9.20 -9.30 -10.22
CA GLU A 33 10.42 -8.50 -10.05
C GLU A 33 10.19 -6.99 -9.86
N ILE A 34 9.05 -6.58 -9.28
CA ILE A 34 8.84 -5.18 -8.90
C ILE A 34 9.75 -4.86 -7.70
N PRO A 35 10.64 -3.85 -7.80
CA PRO A 35 11.51 -3.45 -6.70
C PRO A 35 10.71 -3.07 -5.45
N ALA A 36 11.19 -3.55 -4.30
CA ALA A 36 10.53 -3.29 -3.02
C ALA A 36 10.88 -1.90 -2.50
N GLY A 37 9.85 -1.11 -2.18
CA GLY A 37 9.97 0.15 -1.49
C GLY A 37 10.47 1.34 -2.32
N LEU A 38 10.22 2.53 -1.81
CA LEU A 38 10.52 3.81 -2.48
C LEU A 38 12.03 4.02 -2.67
N ARG A 39 12.85 3.55 -1.73
CA ARG A 39 14.30 3.66 -1.80
C ARG A 39 14.88 2.99 -3.06
N SER A 40 14.29 1.86 -3.47
CA SER A 40 14.73 1.13 -4.67
C SER A 40 14.49 1.90 -5.98
N PHE A 41 13.64 2.92 -5.96
CA PHE A 41 13.39 3.82 -7.09
C PHE A 41 14.18 5.14 -6.99
N GLY A 42 15.11 5.26 -6.03
CA GLY A 42 15.93 6.45 -5.87
C GLY A 42 15.19 7.65 -5.27
N VAL A 43 14.06 7.42 -4.60
CA VAL A 43 13.36 8.48 -3.86
C VAL A 43 14.20 8.89 -2.65
N PRO A 44 14.53 10.19 -2.47
CA PRO A 44 15.16 10.68 -1.26
C PRO A 44 14.21 10.62 -0.04
N GLU A 45 14.69 10.20 1.13
CA GLU A 45 13.85 10.10 2.33
C GLU A 45 13.28 11.46 2.78
N ASP A 46 14.04 12.53 2.55
CA ASP A 46 13.64 13.91 2.87
C ASP A 46 12.59 14.48 1.90
N ALA A 47 12.33 13.82 0.76
CA ALA A 47 11.24 14.17 -0.15
C ALA A 47 9.86 13.68 0.36
N ILE A 48 9.83 12.70 1.27
CA ILE A 48 8.60 12.05 1.75
C ILE A 48 7.55 13.06 2.29
N PRO A 49 7.90 14.05 3.14
CA PRO A 49 6.91 15.02 3.64
C PRO A 49 6.25 15.86 2.54
N ALA A 50 7.04 16.30 1.54
CA ALA A 50 6.53 17.08 0.42
C ALA A 50 5.61 16.22 -0.46
N MET A 51 6.05 15.00 -0.81
CA MET A 51 5.24 14.04 -1.57
C MET A 51 3.90 13.72 -0.89
N ALA A 52 3.90 13.55 0.43
CA ALA A 52 2.68 13.25 1.19
C ALA A 52 1.68 14.42 1.14
N THR A 53 2.20 15.65 1.18
CA THR A 53 1.38 16.87 1.07
C THR A 53 0.78 17.02 -0.32
N GLU A 54 1.58 16.80 -1.37
CA GLU A 54 1.11 16.82 -2.76
C GLU A 54 0.05 15.75 -3.01
N ALA A 55 0.29 14.51 -2.54
CA ALA A 55 -0.64 13.40 -2.69
C ALA A 55 -1.99 13.66 -1.99
N ALA A 56 -1.98 14.28 -0.80
CA ALA A 56 -3.19 14.68 -0.09
C ALA A 56 -4.03 15.69 -0.87
N GLY A 57 -3.39 16.52 -1.70
CA GLY A 57 -4.04 17.51 -2.57
C GLY A 57 -4.71 16.92 -3.83
N ILE A 58 -4.50 15.64 -4.14
CA ILE A 58 -5.08 15.01 -5.34
C ILE A 58 -6.55 14.60 -5.07
N GLU A 59 -7.44 15.58 -5.03
CA GLU A 59 -8.84 15.42 -4.61
C GLU A 59 -9.59 14.30 -5.36
N ARG A 60 -9.41 14.22 -6.69
CA ARG A 60 -10.11 13.24 -7.52
C ARG A 60 -9.81 11.80 -7.12
N LEU A 61 -8.54 11.49 -6.82
CA LEU A 61 -8.13 10.15 -6.41
C LEU A 61 -8.43 9.90 -4.94
N MET A 62 -8.18 10.90 -4.07
CA MET A 62 -8.43 10.78 -2.63
C MET A 62 -9.91 10.57 -2.30
N ARG A 63 -10.83 11.17 -3.06
CA ARG A 63 -12.28 10.96 -2.88
C ARG A 63 -12.73 9.52 -3.11
N ASN A 64 -12.01 8.75 -3.93
CA ASN A 64 -12.34 7.35 -4.21
C ASN A 64 -11.73 6.38 -3.18
N ASN A 65 -10.87 6.87 -2.29
CA ASN A 65 -10.28 6.03 -1.26
C ASN A 65 -11.32 5.73 -0.16
N PRO A 66 -11.53 4.47 0.25
CA PRO A 66 -12.53 4.12 1.27
C PRO A 66 -12.22 4.73 2.64
N ARG A 67 -10.98 5.20 2.86
CA ARG A 67 -10.55 5.90 4.07
C ARG A 67 -10.16 7.34 3.72
N LYS A 68 -10.66 8.32 4.48
CA LYS A 68 -10.13 9.69 4.39
C LYS A 68 -8.73 9.73 5.00
N LEU A 69 -7.75 10.21 4.23
CA LEU A 69 -6.35 10.30 4.65
C LEU A 69 -5.94 11.76 4.78
N SER A 70 -5.24 12.08 5.86
CA SER A 70 -4.50 13.33 5.99
C SER A 70 -3.10 13.20 5.35
N ALA A 71 -2.41 14.33 5.11
CA ALA A 71 -1.01 14.30 4.68
C ALA A 71 -0.13 13.51 5.66
N ALA A 72 -0.38 13.62 6.98
CA ALA A 72 0.34 12.86 7.99
C ALA A 72 0.07 11.34 7.93
N ASP A 73 -1.14 10.91 7.54
CA ASP A 73 -1.43 9.49 7.32
C ASP A 73 -0.68 8.96 6.09
N ILE A 74 -0.65 9.74 5.01
CA ILE A 74 0.07 9.39 3.78
C ILE A 74 1.58 9.33 4.04
N GLU A 75 2.12 10.28 4.79
CA GLU A 75 3.55 10.29 5.16
C GLU A 75 3.93 9.01 5.91
N LYS A 76 3.11 8.56 6.87
CA LYS A 76 3.33 7.29 7.58
C LYS A 76 3.35 6.09 6.62
N ILE A 77 2.47 6.08 5.61
CA ILE A 77 2.44 5.01 4.60
C ILE A 77 3.72 5.05 3.75
N TYR A 78 4.16 6.23 3.29
CA TYR A 78 5.40 6.38 2.53
C TYR A 78 6.63 5.97 3.35
N ARG A 79 6.69 6.32 4.64
CA ARG A 79 7.77 5.87 5.53
C ARG A 79 7.76 4.37 5.76
N ALA A 80 6.59 3.75 5.86
CA ALA A 80 6.48 2.29 5.98
C ALA A 80 6.88 1.56 4.68
N ALA A 81 6.80 2.26 3.54
CA ALA A 81 7.15 1.75 2.22
C ALA A 81 8.56 2.21 1.75
N TYR A 82 9.35 2.90 2.58
CA TYR A 82 10.68 3.36 2.22
C TYR A 82 11.73 2.25 2.39
#